data_AF-A0A925GQI6-F1
#
_entry.id   AF-A0A925GQI6-F1
#
_cell.length_a   1.000
_cell.length_b   1.000
_cell.length_c   1.000
_cell.angle_alpha   90.00
_cell.angle_beta   90.00
_cell.angle_gamma   90.00
#
_symmetry.space_group_name_H-M   'P 1'
#
loop_
_entity.id
_entity.type
_entity.pdbx_description
1 polymer ?
#
loop_
_entity_poly.entity_id
_entity_poly.type
_entity_poly.pdbx_seq_one_letter_code
_entity_poly.pdbx_strand_id
1 'polypeptide(L)' 'MPDYSWPEMSSRKVIGKRISRLDGLAKASGKAKYPSDLNPPGLLHAVLLTCPHGHARVRSVDISAAEKMKGVSAVR' A
#
# COMPACT_ATOMS: atom_id res chain seq x y z
N MET A 1 9.74 31.36 -7.37
CA MET A 1 8.67 30.43 -6.93
C MET A 1 7.37 30.88 -7.57
N PRO A 2 6.46 29.97 -7.96
CA PRO A 2 5.14 30.39 -8.42
C PRO A 2 4.43 31.14 -7.30
N ASP A 3 3.79 32.26 -7.62
CA ASP A 3 2.91 32.96 -6.70
C ASP A 3 1.58 32.21 -6.62
N TYR A 4 1.35 31.51 -5.52
CA TYR A 4 0.12 30.77 -5.28
C TYR A 4 -0.84 31.63 -4.45
N SER A 5 -1.70 32.39 -5.13
CA SER A 5 -2.83 33.07 -4.50
C SER A 5 -4.14 32.32 -4.81
N TRP A 6 -4.86 31.94 -3.76
CA TRP A 6 -6.19 31.35 -3.89
C TRP A 6 -7.24 32.47 -3.93
N PRO A 7 -8.31 32.32 -4.75
CA PRO A 7 -9.37 33.31 -4.76
C PRO A 7 -10.12 33.33 -3.42
N GLU A 8 -10.82 34.43 -3.14
CA GLU A 8 -11.59 34.65 -1.91
C GLU A 8 -12.51 33.48 -1.57
N MET A 9 -12.68 33.17 -0.28
CA MET A 9 -13.35 31.94 0.16
C MET A 9 -14.76 31.78 -0.42
N SER A 10 -15.49 32.88 -0.57
CA SER A 10 -16.84 32.95 -1.16
C SER A 10 -16.88 32.56 -2.64
N SER A 11 -15.79 32.80 -3.38
CA SER A 11 -15.67 32.53 -4.82
C SER A 11 -15.10 31.15 -5.15
N ARG A 12 -14.65 30.40 -4.13
CA ARG A 12 -14.09 29.05 -4.31
C ARG A 12 -15.19 28.08 -4.74
N LYS A 13 -14.91 27.31 -5.80
CA LYS A 13 -15.87 26.32 -6.31
C LYS A 13 -15.94 25.06 -5.45
N VAL A 14 -14.79 24.55 -5.01
CA VAL A 14 -14.65 23.23 -4.35
C VAL A 14 -14.04 23.34 -2.95
N ILE A 15 -12.99 24.15 -2.80
CA ILE A 15 -12.26 24.32 -1.54
C ILE A 15 -13.18 24.92 -0.48
N GLY A 16 -13.23 24.31 0.71
CA GLY A 16 -14.02 24.76 1.86
C GLY A 16 -15.49 24.36 1.83
N LYS A 17 -15.96 23.65 0.79
CA LYS A 17 -17.35 23.19 0.71
C LYS A 17 -17.49 21.75 1.20
N ARG A 18 -18.62 21.45 1.84
CA ARG A 18 -19.02 20.08 2.13
C ARG A 18 -19.43 19.40 0.82
N ILE A 19 -18.54 18.59 0.28
CA ILE A 19 -18.77 17.82 -0.94
C ILE A 19 -18.76 16.33 -0.61
N SER A 20 -19.68 15.59 -1.22
CA SER A 20 -19.66 14.14 -1.15
C SER A 20 -18.55 13.61 -2.04
N ARG A 21 -17.74 12.69 -1.51
CA ARG A 21 -16.74 11.98 -2.31
C ARG A 21 -17.42 10.94 -3.18
N LEU A 22 -17.01 10.85 -4.45
CA LEU A 22 -17.50 9.84 -5.39
C LEU A 22 -17.29 8.41 -4.86
N ASP A 23 -16.12 8.14 -4.27
CA ASP A 23 -15.74 6.84 -3.72
C ASP A 23 -16.19 6.64 -2.27
N GLY A 24 -16.78 7.66 -1.63
CA GLY A 24 -17.05 7.67 -0.19
C GLY A 24 -17.98 6.55 0.24
N LEU A 25 -19.11 6.39 -0.47
CA LEU A 25 -20.10 5.35 -0.15
C LEU A 25 -19.52 3.94 -0.35
N ALA A 26 -18.81 3.71 -1.46
CA ALA A 26 -18.23 2.40 -1.76
C ALA A 26 -17.21 1.98 -0.69
N LYS A 27 -16.38 2.92 -0.22
CA LYS A 27 -15.39 2.67 0.84
C LYS A 27 -16.04 2.46 2.20
N ALA A 28 -17.00 3.31 2.58
CA ALA A 28 -17.67 3.23 3.88
C ALA A 28 -18.55 1.98 4.03
N SER A 29 -19.09 1.45 2.92
CA SER A 29 -19.95 0.27 2.91
C SER A 29 -19.23 -1.06 2.72
N GLY A 30 -17.90 -1.06 2.54
CA GLY A 30 -17.13 -2.27 2.22
C GLY A 30 -17.37 -2.83 0.81
N LYS A 31 -18.08 -2.09 -0.06
CA LYS A 31 -18.31 -2.48 -1.45
C LYS A 31 -17.10 -2.24 -2.35
N ALA A 32 -16.24 -1.30 -1.98
CA ALA A 32 -14.98 -1.07 -2.67
C ALA A 32 -14.09 -2.32 -2.57
N LYS A 33 -13.59 -2.80 -3.70
CA LYS A 33 -12.64 -3.91 -3.78
C LYS A 33 -11.22 -3.36 -3.81
N TYR A 34 -10.36 -3.96 -3.00
CA TYR A 34 -8.94 -3.67 -2.90
C TYR A 34 -8.12 -4.88 -3.33
N PRO A 35 -6.83 -4.71 -3.69
CA PRO A 35 -5.97 -5.83 -4.07
C PRO A 35 -5.91 -6.96 -3.03
N SER A 36 -6.03 -6.62 -1.75
CA SER A 36 -6.09 -7.59 -0.64
C SER A 36 -7.34 -8.47 -0.66
N ASP A 37 -8.40 -8.06 -1.34
CA ASP A 37 -9.65 -8.82 -1.46
C ASP A 37 -9.60 -9.84 -2.60
N LEU A 38 -8.54 -9.81 -3.41
CA LEU A 38 -8.35 -10.69 -4.56
C LEU A 38 -7.60 -11.96 -4.13
N ASN A 39 -8.13 -13.13 -4.46
CA ASN A 39 -7.49 -14.41 -4.22
C ASN A 39 -7.64 -15.35 -5.45
N PRO A 40 -6.98 -15.04 -6.57
CA PRO A 40 -7.04 -15.88 -7.75
C PRO A 40 -6.34 -17.24 -7.49
N PRO A 41 -6.77 -18.32 -8.16
CA PRO A 41 -6.07 -19.61 -8.07
C PRO A 41 -4.59 -19.48 -8.42
N GLY A 42 -3.72 -20.04 -7.58
CA GLY A 42 -2.27 -20.01 -7.76
C GLY A 42 -1.58 -18.73 -7.29
N LEU A 43 -2.27 -17.82 -6.58
CA LEU A 43 -1.64 -16.65 -5.98
C LEU A 43 -0.55 -17.07 -4.98
N LEU A 44 0.70 -16.65 -5.22
CA LEU A 44 1.78 -16.78 -4.25
C LEU A 44 1.76 -15.62 -3.26
N HIS A 45 1.97 -15.93 -1.99
CA HIS A 45 2.13 -14.93 -0.93
C HIS A 45 3.61 -14.67 -0.68
N ALA A 46 3.98 -13.39 -0.58
CA ALA A 46 5.35 -12.98 -0.26
C ALA A 46 5.45 -12.43 1.16
N VAL A 47 6.58 -12.67 1.81
CA VAL A 47 6.93 -12.13 3.12
C VAL A 47 8.32 -11.53 3.02
N LEU A 48 8.50 -10.35 3.62
CA LEU A 48 9.79 -9.66 3.66
C LEU A 48 10.50 -9.95 4.98
N LEU A 49 11.74 -10.42 4.89
CA LEU A 49 12.69 -10.41 6.01
C LEU A 49 13.51 -9.13 5.94
N THR A 50 13.31 -8.22 6.88
CA THR A 50 13.97 -6.91 6.91
C THR A 50 15.15 -6.88 7.89
N CYS A 51 16.08 -5.95 7.68
CA CYS A 51 17.21 -5.76 8.59
C CYS A 51 16.70 -5.29 9.97
N PRO A 52 17.09 -5.94 11.08
CA PRO A 52 16.68 -5.52 12.43
C PRO A 52 17.52 -4.36 12.98
N HIS A 53 18.50 -3.87 12.22
CA HIS A 53 19.43 -2.82 12.65
C HIS A 53 19.23 -1.54 11.82
N GLY A 54 19.36 -0.37 12.44
CA GLY A 54 19.26 0.92 11.74
C GLY A 54 20.37 1.16 10.72
N HIS A 55 21.54 0.52 10.90
CA HIS A 55 22.64 0.53 9.93
C HIS A 55 23.46 -0.76 10.04
N ALA A 56 23.61 -1.47 8.92
CA ALA A 56 24.40 -2.68 8.83
C ALA A 56 24.87 -2.91 7.39
N ARG A 57 25.93 -3.72 7.23
CA ARG A 57 26.36 -4.24 5.92
C ARG A 57 26.00 -5.72 5.86
N VAL A 58 25.19 -6.11 4.88
CA VAL A 58 24.90 -7.52 4.61
C VAL A 58 26.18 -8.19 4.12
N ARG A 59 26.68 -9.18 4.85
CA ARG A 59 27.84 -9.99 4.47
C ARG A 59 27.44 -11.30 3.80
N SER A 60 26.35 -11.89 4.27
CA SER A 60 25.80 -13.15 3.79
C SER A 60 24.33 -13.25 4.16
N VAL A 61 23.60 -14.10 3.46
CA VAL A 61 22.21 -14.50 3.76
C VAL A 61 22.16 -16.02 3.59
N ASP A 62 21.72 -16.74 4.63
CA ASP A 62 21.46 -18.18 4.54
C ASP A 62 19.96 -18.41 4.40
N ILE A 63 19.55 -18.93 3.25
CA ILE A 63 18.15 -19.19 2.90
C ILE A 63 17.77 -20.68 3.02
N SER A 64 18.72 -21.54 3.39
CA SER A 64 18.58 -23.00 3.28
C SER A 64 17.44 -23.58 4.12
N ALA A 65 17.12 -22.95 5.26
CA ALA A 65 15.98 -23.33 6.09
C ALA A 65 14.66 -22.97 5.41
N ALA A 66 14.54 -21.75 4.87
CA ALA A 66 13.33 -21.27 4.23
C ALA A 66 12.99 -22.06 2.96
N GLU A 67 13.99 -22.40 2.14
CA GLU A 67 13.79 -23.20 0.92
C GLU A 67 13.20 -24.60 1.19
N LYS A 68 13.49 -25.18 2.36
CA LYS A 68 13.00 -26.52 2.74
C LYS A 68 11.60 -26.48 3.37
N MET A 69 11.06 -25.31 3.66
CA MET A 69 9.75 -25.19 4.30
C MET A 69 8.63 -25.58 3.33
N LYS A 70 7.71 -26.42 3.80
CA LYS A 70 6.51 -26.81 3.02
C LYS A 70 5.71 -25.56 2.64
N GLY A 71 5.42 -25.42 1.34
CA GLY A 71 4.63 -24.31 0.81
C GLY A 71 5.44 -23.11 0.32
N VAL A 72 6.77 -23.10 0.53
CA VAL A 72 7.64 -22.09 -0.08
C VAL A 72 7.84 -22.42 -1.56
N SER A 73 7.49 -21.46 -2.42
CA SER A 73 7.71 -21.59 -3.86
C SER A 73 9.08 -21.07 -4.32
N ALA A 74 9.63 -20.06 -3.61
CA ALA A 74 10.92 -19.45 -3.92
C ALA A 74 11.40 -18.59 -2.73
N VAL A 75 12.72 -18.40 -2.63
CA VAL A 75 13.39 -17.43 -1.73
C VAL A 75 14.41 -16.67 -2.57
N ARG A 76 14.54 -15.34 -2.38
CA ARG A 76 15.45 -14.47 -3.14
C ARG A 76 16.05 -13.38 -2.27
#